data_AF-A0A6B0XC65-F1
#
_entry.id   AF-A0A6B0XC65-F1
#
_cell.length_a   1.000
_cell.length_b   1.000
_cell.length_c   1.000
_cell.angle_alpha   90.00
_cell.angle_beta   90.00
_cell.angle_gamma   90.00
#
_symmetry.space_group_name_H-M   'P 1'
#
loop_
_entity.id
_entity.type
_entity.pdbx_description
1 polymer ?
#
loop_
_entity_poly.entity_id
_entity_poly.type
_entity_poly.pdbx_seq_one_letter_code
_entity_poly.pdbx_strand_id
1 'polypeptide(L)' 'KREHSRKPDEQYDLIEEGSPGPFIELFARGPRKGWFGWGDQADEYAPDWDTYSNHSQTHATPPHQLPLL' A
#
# COMPACT_ATOMS: atom_id res chain seq x y z
N LYS A 1 -11.60 -9.88 1.55
CA LYS A 1 -10.63 -9.96 2.67
C LYS A 1 -9.58 -8.88 2.40
N ARG A 2 -9.46 -7.84 3.23
CA ARG A 2 -8.36 -6.87 3.11
C ARG A 2 -7.04 -7.58 3.44
N GLU A 3 -5.91 -7.08 2.92
CA GLU A 3 -4.60 -7.59 3.32
C GLU A 3 -4.42 -7.42 4.85
N HIS A 4 -3.94 -8.44 5.53
CA HIS A 4 -3.96 -8.55 7.00
C HIS A 4 -3.07 -7.50 7.71
N SER A 5 -2.25 -6.80 6.94
CA SER A 5 -1.30 -5.77 7.34
C SER A 5 -1.78 -4.35 7.04
N ARG A 6 -2.85 -4.19 6.24
CA ARG A 6 -3.30 -2.87 5.78
C ARG A 6 -4.06 -2.16 6.90
N LYS A 7 -3.48 -1.07 7.39
CA LYS A 7 -4.12 -0.15 8.31
C LYS A 7 -5.42 0.42 7.70
N PRO A 8 -6.49 0.64 8.50
CA PRO A 8 -7.68 1.34 8.02
C PRO A 8 -7.33 2.81 7.70
N ASP A 9 -7.92 3.34 6.65
CA ASP A 9 -7.63 4.71 6.20
C ASP A 9 -8.10 5.77 7.24
N GLU A 10 -9.12 5.44 8.04
CA GLU A 10 -9.65 6.27 9.15
C GLU A 10 -8.65 6.51 10.28
N GLN A 11 -7.60 5.67 10.40
CA GLN A 11 -6.59 5.82 11.44
C GLN A 11 -5.93 7.20 11.40
N TYR A 12 -5.64 7.70 10.19
CA TYR A 12 -4.88 8.94 10.03
C TYR A 12 -5.72 10.16 10.37
N ASP A 13 -6.99 10.18 9.97
CA ASP A 13 -7.91 11.28 10.24
C ASP A 13 -8.06 11.48 11.76
N LEU A 14 -8.20 10.38 12.51
CA LEU A 14 -8.26 10.41 13.97
C LEU A 14 -6.98 10.97 14.61
N ILE A 15 -5.81 10.65 14.06
CA ILE A 15 -4.53 11.15 14.60
C ILE A 15 -4.35 12.64 14.26
N GLU A 16 -4.67 13.04 13.04
CA GLU A 16 -4.54 14.43 12.57
C GLU A 16 -5.52 15.38 13.26
N GLU A 17 -6.71 14.90 13.65
CA GLU A 17 -7.67 15.67 14.45
C GLU A 17 -7.21 15.82 15.91
N GLY A 18 -6.67 14.74 16.50
CA GLY A 18 -6.36 14.67 17.93
C GLY A 18 -4.95 15.13 18.32
N SER A 19 -4.02 15.25 17.36
CA SER A 19 -2.60 15.53 17.64
C SER A 19 -2.07 16.65 16.75
N PRO A 20 -1.47 17.71 17.32
CA PRO A 20 -0.73 18.68 16.52
C PRO A 20 0.54 18.02 15.96
N GLY A 21 0.78 18.21 14.65
CA GLY A 21 1.97 17.67 13.98
C GLY A 21 3.31 18.23 14.49
N PRO A 22 4.45 17.69 14.03
CA PRO A 22 4.62 16.79 12.89
C PRO A 22 4.34 15.29 13.19
N PHE A 23 4.06 14.51 12.15
CA PHE A 23 3.67 13.10 12.24
C PHE A 23 4.75 12.14 11.73
N ILE A 24 4.87 10.97 12.37
CA ILE A 24 5.76 9.87 11.95
C ILE A 24 4.97 8.55 11.88
N GLU A 25 5.14 7.80 10.80
CA GLU A 25 4.64 6.44 10.66
C GLU A 25 5.81 5.46 10.72
N LEU A 26 5.86 4.65 11.78
CA LEU A 26 6.83 3.55 11.91
C LEU A 26 6.32 2.32 11.15
N PHE A 27 7.24 1.66 10.44
CA PHE A 27 6.97 0.55 9.54
C PHE A 27 6.00 0.94 8.43
N ALA A 28 6.18 2.15 7.90
CA ALA A 28 5.39 2.66 6.78
C ALA A 28 5.49 1.72 5.57
N ARG A 29 4.37 1.61 4.85
CA ARG A 29 4.19 0.76 3.67
C ARG A 29 3.80 1.64 2.48
N GLY A 30 4.72 2.52 2.12
CA GLY A 30 4.54 3.58 1.14
C GLY A 30 4.35 4.97 1.77
N PRO A 31 4.49 6.03 0.95
CA PRO A 31 4.52 7.40 1.43
C PRO A 31 3.11 7.93 1.74
N ARG A 32 3.01 8.79 2.75
CA ARG A 32 1.80 9.58 3.03
C ARG A 32 2.12 11.06 3.14
N LYS A 33 1.31 11.89 2.48
CA LYS A 33 1.47 13.35 2.50
C LYS A 33 1.36 13.88 3.93
N GLY A 34 2.33 14.68 4.36
CA GLY A 34 2.34 15.29 5.70
C GLY A 34 2.89 14.38 6.81
N TRP A 35 3.26 13.15 6.49
CA TRP A 35 3.83 12.18 7.42
C TRP A 35 5.27 11.84 7.04
N PHE A 36 6.13 11.73 8.03
CA PHE A 36 7.45 11.13 7.86
C PHE A 36 7.32 9.60 7.96
N GLY A 37 7.52 8.89 6.85
CA GLY A 37 7.54 7.43 6.84
C GLY A 37 8.92 6.90 7.25
N TRP A 38 8.95 5.93 8.16
CA TRP A 38 10.18 5.22 8.53
C TRP A 38 9.97 3.71 8.45
N GLY A 39 10.91 2.99 7.83
CA GLY A 39 10.89 1.53 7.71
C GLY A 39 11.36 1.07 6.33
N ASP A 40 11.57 -0.25 6.20
CA ASP A 40 12.19 -0.84 5.01
C ASP A 40 11.34 -0.71 3.72
N GLN A 41 10.05 -0.39 3.85
CA GLN A 41 9.10 -0.22 2.74
C GLN A 41 8.44 1.17 2.75
N ALA A 42 9.06 2.16 3.39
CA ALA A 42 8.48 3.49 3.54
C ALA A 42 8.35 4.25 2.22
N ASP A 43 9.30 4.07 1.30
CA ASP A 43 9.34 4.81 0.02
C ASP A 43 8.52 4.14 -1.09
N GLU A 44 8.49 2.81 -1.13
CA GLU A 44 7.80 2.05 -2.17
C GLU A 44 7.10 0.83 -1.56
N TYR A 45 5.79 0.71 -1.83
CA TYR A 45 4.99 -0.43 -1.39
C TYR A 45 5.01 -1.54 -2.43
N ALA A 46 5.70 -2.64 -2.13
CA ALA A 46 5.61 -3.89 -2.87
C ALA A 46 5.25 -5.03 -1.91
N PRO A 47 4.18 -5.81 -2.15
CA PRO A 47 3.95 -7.04 -1.39
C PRO A 47 5.10 -8.02 -1.64
N ASP A 48 5.71 -8.54 -0.57
CA ASP A 48 6.91 -9.39 -0.58
C ASP A 48 6.61 -10.90 -0.60
N TRP A 49 5.34 -11.29 -0.56
CA TRP A 49 4.86 -12.67 -0.57
C TRP A 49 4.16 -12.99 -1.87
N ASP A 50 4.20 -14.28 -2.29
CA ASP A 50 3.43 -14.82 -3.41
C ASP A 50 1.95 -14.48 -3.22
N THR A 51 1.54 -13.37 -3.81
CA THR A 51 0.20 -12.85 -3.62
C THR A 51 -0.75 -13.82 -4.32
N TYR A 52 -1.77 -14.32 -3.63
CA TYR A 52 -2.83 -15.09 -4.30
C TYR A 52 -3.35 -14.30 -5.51
N SER A 53 -3.72 -14.99 -6.58
CA SER A 53 -4.12 -14.44 -7.90
C SER A 53 -5.25 -13.39 -7.89
N ASN A 54 -5.83 -13.08 -6.73
CA ASN A 54 -6.93 -12.13 -6.53
C ASN A 54 -6.50 -10.91 -5.68
N HIS A 55 -5.33 -10.32 -5.96
CA HIS A 55 -4.97 -9.03 -5.38
C HIS A 55 -5.57 -7.87 -6.20
N SER A 56 -5.93 -6.77 -5.53
CA SER A 56 -6.66 -5.62 -6.11
C SER A 56 -5.86 -4.77 -7.09
N GLN A 57 -4.69 -5.24 -7.54
CA GLN A 57 -3.87 -4.61 -8.58
C GLN A 57 -3.69 -5.52 -9.80
N THR A 58 -4.68 -6.36 -10.12
CA THR A 58 -4.68 -7.05 -11.41
C THR A 58 -4.98 -6.03 -12.50
N HIS A 59 -3.92 -5.46 -13.09
CA HIS A 59 -4.02 -4.90 -14.42
C HIS A 59 -4.59 -6.00 -15.33
N ALA A 60 -5.81 -5.77 -15.82
CA ALA A 60 -6.46 -6.67 -16.75
C ALA A 60 -5.53 -6.91 -17.94
N THR A 61 -5.22 -8.18 -18.19
CA THR A 61 -4.46 -8.66 -19.34
C THR A 61 -5.04 -8.08 -20.64
N PRO A 62 -4.25 -7.44 -21.52
CA PRO A 62 -4.75 -7.11 -22.85
C PRO A 62 -4.94 -8.42 -23.64
N PRO A 63 -6.05 -8.60 -24.36
CA PRO A 63 -6.27 -9.82 -25.11
C PRO A 63 -5.33 -9.85 -26.32
N HIS A 64 -4.81 -11.04 -26.60
CA HIS A 64 -4.45 -11.53 -27.93
C HIS A 64 -3.01 -11.27 -28.44
N GLN A 65 -2.15 -12.28 -28.32
CA GLN A 65 -1.29 -12.69 -29.43
C GLN A 65 -0.99 -14.19 -29.39
N LEU A 66 -1.65 -14.94 -30.28
CA LEU A 66 -1.29 -16.32 -30.62
C LEU A 66 -0.01 -16.28 -31.48
N PRO A 67 1.02 -17.11 -31.24
CA PRO A 67 2.09 -17.27 -32.21
C PRO A 67 1.62 -18.11 -33.39
N LEU A 68 2.01 -17.69 -34.59
CA LEU A 68 1.87 -18.44 -35.84
C LEU A 68 2.82 -19.64 -35.84
N LEU A 69 2.32 -20.75 -36.39
CA LEU A 69 2.92 -22.06 -36.71
C LEU A 69 2.80 -23.13 -35.62
#